data_AF-A0AA94HRA8-F1
#
_entry.id   AF-A0AA94HRA8-F1
#
_cell.length_a   1.000
_cell.length_b   1.000
_cell.length_c   1.000
_cell.angle_alpha   90.00
_cell.angle_beta   90.00
_cell.angle_gamma   90.00
#
_symmetry.space_group_name_H-M   'P 1'
#
loop_
_entity.id
_entity.type
_entity.pdbx_description
1 polymer ?
#
loop_
_entity_poly.entity_id
_entity_poly.type
_entity_poly.pdbx_seq_one_letter_code
_entity_poly.pdbx_strand_id
1 'polypeptide(L)'
;MSHHNTLFSQMLSLIPRHVFQKLEHRHKVGRASRKFGFKEQFTAMAFIQLAARRSMRDGLRCLAAAGNRLYHWGLKNVPRSTF
;
A
#
# COMPACT_ATOMS: atom_id res chain seq x y z
N MET A 1 -6.06 21.69 7.19
CA MET A 1 -6.75 20.57 6.52
C MET A 1 -6.95 19.46 7.54
N SER A 2 -8.19 19.09 7.86
CA SER A 2 -8.45 18.07 8.87
C SER A 2 -7.72 16.78 8.51
N HIS A 3 -6.87 16.30 9.41
CA HIS A 3 -6.20 15.01 9.30
C HIS A 3 -7.29 13.94 9.24
N HIS A 4 -7.71 13.55 8.02
CA HIS A 4 -8.58 12.40 7.81
C HIS A 4 -7.73 11.16 8.04
N ASN A 5 -7.59 10.82 9.32
CA ASN A 5 -6.77 9.71 9.76
C ASN A 5 -7.64 8.45 9.73
N THR A 6 -7.57 7.70 8.63
CA THR A 6 -8.30 6.43 8.53
C THR A 6 -7.68 5.43 9.51
N LEU A 7 -8.49 4.50 10.02
CA LEU A 7 -7.99 3.40 10.85
C LEU A 7 -6.84 2.65 10.16
N PHE A 8 -6.92 2.52 8.84
CA PHE A 8 -5.85 1.94 8.03
C PHE A 8 -4.56 2.76 8.08
N SER A 9 -4.62 4.09 7.96
CA SER A 9 -3.46 4.97 8.08
C SER A 9 -2.82 4.90 9.49
N GLN A 10 -3.65 4.83 10.53
CA GLN A 10 -3.18 4.60 11.90
C GLN A 10 -2.49 3.24 12.06
N MET A 11 -3.06 2.16 11.52
CA MET A 11 -2.41 0.84 11.54
C MET A 11 -1.05 0.87 10.83
N LEU A 12 -0.95 1.52 9.68
CA LEU A 12 0.32 1.66 8.97
C LEU A 12 1.35 2.48 9.77
N SER A 13 0.90 3.45 10.57
CA SER A 13 1.80 4.24 11.41
C SER A 13 2.43 3.45 12.56
N LEU A 14 1.83 2.31 12.96
CA LEU A 14 2.41 1.41 13.96
C LEU A 14 3.66 0.68 13.45
N ILE A 15 3.88 0.66 12.13
CA ILE A 15 5.01 -0.01 11.51
C ILE A 15 6.23 0.90 11.58
N PRO A 16 7.30 0.51 12.29
CA PRO A 16 8.48 1.36 12.43
C PRO A 16 9.16 1.57 11.08
N ARG A 17 9.27 2.83 10.66
CA ARG A 17 9.78 3.19 9.34
C ARG A 17 11.22 2.70 9.09
N HIS A 18 12.06 2.70 10.13
CA HIS A 18 13.45 2.23 10.05
C HIS A 18 13.54 0.72 9.80
N VAL A 19 12.68 -0.08 10.43
CA VAL A 19 12.61 -1.53 10.20
C VAL A 19 12.15 -1.80 8.77
N PHE A 20 11.11 -1.09 8.33
CA PHE A 20 10.60 -1.24 6.98
C PHE A 20 11.67 -0.91 5.92
N GLN A 21 12.41 0.18 6.09
CA GLN A 21 13.51 0.53 5.19
C GLN A 21 14.62 -0.52 5.18
N LYS A 22 14.98 -1.08 6.34
CA LYS A 22 15.97 -2.17 6.42
C LYS A 22 15.50 -3.40 5.64
N LEU A 23 14.22 -3.76 5.73
CA LEU A 23 13.61 -4.85 4.97
C LEU A 23 13.55 -4.53 3.47
N GLU A 24 13.17 -3.31 3.10
CA GLU A 24 13.21 -2.85 1.71
C GLU A 24 14.62 -3.01 1.14
N HIS A 25 15.66 -2.53 1.82
CA HIS A 25 17.04 -2.70 1.37
C HIS A 25 17.48 -4.17 1.26
N ARG A 26 17.02 -5.04 2.16
CA ARG A 26 17.33 -6.47 2.14
C ARG A 26 16.64 -7.22 0.99
N HIS A 27 15.40 -6.87 0.69
CA HIS A 27 14.54 -7.59 -0.27
C HIS A 27 14.42 -6.91 -1.62
N LYS A 28 14.97 -5.70 -1.78
CA LYS A 28 15.06 -5.01 -3.07
C LYS A 28 16.08 -5.72 -3.96
N VAL A 29 15.61 -6.75 -4.65
CA VAL A 29 16.37 -7.48 -5.67
C VAL A 29 15.84 -7.07 -7.05
N GLY A 30 16.72 -6.53 -7.90
CA GLY A 30 16.38 -6.15 -9.28
C GLY A 30 16.08 -4.66 -9.50
N ARG A 31 15.47 -4.36 -10.66
CA ARG A 31 15.25 -2.98 -11.13
C ARG A 31 14.18 -2.29 -10.29
N ALA A 32 14.53 -1.14 -9.71
CA ALA A 32 13.57 -0.31 -9.00
C ALA A 32 12.42 0.11 -9.92
N SER A 33 11.19 -0.21 -9.53
CA SER A 33 10.00 0.27 -10.23
C SER A 33 9.89 1.78 -10.08
N ARG A 34 9.84 2.49 -11.22
CA ARG A 34 9.84 3.96 -11.26
C ARG A 34 8.51 4.58 -10.81
N LYS A 35 7.43 3.79 -10.82
CA LYS A 35 6.07 4.29 -10.58
C LYS A 35 5.40 3.69 -9.35
N PHE A 36 5.97 2.62 -8.78
CA PHE A 36 5.37 1.89 -7.67
C PHE A 36 6.45 1.29 -6.77
N GLY A 37 6.63 1.86 -5.59
CA GLY A 37 7.66 1.45 -4.63
C GLY A 37 7.22 0.29 -3.74
N PHE A 38 8.19 -0.27 -3.01
CA PHE A 38 7.98 -1.34 -2.02
C PHE A 38 6.95 -0.95 -0.96
N LYS A 39 6.97 0.33 -0.53
CA LYS A 39 6.00 0.86 0.42
C LYS A 39 4.57 0.82 -0.14
N GLU A 40 4.36 1.20 -1.39
CA GLU A 40 3.05 1.19 -2.02
C GLU A 40 2.55 -0.24 -2.24
N GLN A 41 3.44 -1.15 -2.63
CA GLN A 41 3.15 -2.58 -2.72
C GLN A 41 2.74 -3.18 -1.38
N PHE A 42 3.51 -2.89 -0.33
CA PHE A 42 3.20 -3.34 1.02
C PHE A 42 1.86 -2.80 1.49
N THR A 43 1.60 -1.50 1.34
CA THR A 43 0.33 -0.89 1.75
C THR A 43 -0.84 -1.52 0.99
N ALA A 44 -0.72 -1.75 -0.32
CA ALA A 44 -1.76 -2.41 -1.08
C ALA A 44 -2.01 -3.85 -0.59
N MET A 45 -0.96 -4.65 -0.37
CA MET A 45 -1.11 -6.01 0.15
C MET A 45 -1.70 -6.03 1.56
N ALA A 46 -1.26 -5.14 2.45
CA ALA A 46 -1.80 -5.01 3.80
C ALA A 46 -3.31 -4.70 3.77
N PHE A 47 -3.75 -3.80 2.88
CA PHE A 47 -5.18 -3.55 2.68
C PHE A 47 -5.94 -4.80 2.25
N ILE A 48 -5.43 -5.54 1.25
CA ILE A 48 -6.08 -6.74 0.72
C ILE A 48 -6.26 -7.80 1.83
N GLN A 49 -5.23 -7.99 2.64
CA GLN A 49 -5.24 -8.93 3.77
C GLN A 49 -6.20 -8.48 4.87
N LEU A 50 -6.09 -7.23 5.34
CA LEU A 50 -6.92 -6.70 6.43
C LEU A 50 -8.39 -6.55 6.04
N ALA A 51 -8.68 -6.25 4.78
CA ALA A 51 -10.04 -6.17 4.27
C ALA A 51 -10.63 -7.55 3.92
N ALA A 52 -9.95 -8.65 4.27
CA ALA A 52 -10.33 -10.03 4.04
C ALA A 52 -10.78 -10.30 2.59
N ARG A 53 -10.06 -9.73 1.61
CA ARG A 53 -10.42 -9.86 0.20
C ARG A 53 -10.06 -11.26 -0.30
N ARG A 54 -11.04 -11.94 -0.90
CA ARG A 54 -10.93 -13.30 -1.45
C ARG A 54 -9.86 -13.51 -2.53
N SER A 55 -9.41 -12.44 -3.19
CA SER A 55 -8.32 -12.51 -4.16
C SER A 55 -7.64 -11.17 -4.31
N MET A 56 -6.40 -11.21 -4.79
CA MET A 56 -5.64 -10.02 -5.13
C MET A 56 -6.38 -9.12 -6.11
N ARG A 57 -6.98 -9.71 -7.15
CA ARG A 57 -7.77 -8.98 -8.16
C ARG A 57 -8.98 -8.29 -7.56
N ASP A 58 -9.67 -8.93 -6.63
CA ASP A 58 -10.81 -8.36 -5.92
C ASP A 58 -10.37 -7.17 -5.05
N GLY A 59 -9.25 -7.34 -4.35
CA GLY A 59 -8.63 -6.28 -3.56
C GLY A 59 -8.18 -5.07 -4.39
N LEU A 60 -7.56 -5.30 -5.55
CA LEU A 60 -7.18 -4.22 -6.47
C LEU A 60 -8.38 -3.51 -7.07
N ARG A 61 -9.50 -4.21 -7.31
CA ARG A 61 -10.76 -3.57 -7.72
C ARG A 61 -11.32 -2.67 -6.61
N CYS A 62 -11.29 -3.11 -5.37
CA CYS A 62 -11.68 -2.28 -4.22
C CYS A 62 -10.78 -1.06 -4.05
N LEU A 63 -9.46 -1.21 -4.21
CA LEU A 63 -8.52 -0.08 -4.17
C LEU A 63 -8.80 0.91 -5.30
N ALA A 64 -9.02 0.44 -6.53
CA ALA A 64 -9.40 1.30 -7.65
C ALA A 64 -10.72 2.06 -7.39
N ALA A 65 -11.71 1.40 -6.78
CA ALA A 65 -12.98 2.02 -6.39
C ALA A 65 -12.85 3.01 -5.21
N ALA A 66 -11.79 2.94 -4.41
CA ALA A 66 -11.54 3.89 -3.33
C ALA A 66 -11.17 5.29 -3.85
N GLY A 67 -10.65 5.39 -5.08
CA GLY A 67 -10.40 6.66 -5.80
C GLY A 67 -9.58 7.65 -4.97
N ASN A 68 -10.12 8.85 -4.77
CA ASN A 68 -9.43 9.94 -4.05
C ASN A 68 -9.12 9.61 -2.57
N ARG A 69 -9.77 8.61 -1.97
CA ARG A 69 -9.47 8.17 -0.59
C ARG A 69 -8.10 7.50 -0.46
N LEU A 70 -7.54 6.98 -1.56
CA LEU A 70 -6.21 6.38 -1.58
C LEU A 70 -5.12 7.36 -1.12
N TYR A 71 -5.31 8.66 -1.40
CA TYR A 71 -4.38 9.71 -0.97
C TYR A 71 -4.20 9.72 0.56
N HIS A 72 -5.30 9.56 1.32
CA HIS A 72 -5.25 9.50 2.78
C HIS A 72 -4.61 8.21 3.33
N TRP A 73 -4.46 7.19 2.48
CA TRP A 73 -3.77 5.94 2.79
C TRP A 73 -2.30 5.95 2.35
N GLY A 74 -1.83 7.07 1.77
CA GLY A 74 -0.49 7.19 1.22
C GLY A 74 -0.29 6.37 -0.06
N LEU A 75 -1.37 6.04 -0.76
CA LEU A 75 -1.36 5.31 -2.02
C LEU A 75 -1.74 6.22 -3.19
N LYS A 76 -1.14 5.95 -4.35
CA LYS A 76 -1.61 6.42 -5.64
C LYS A 76 -2.45 5.33 -6.32
N ASN A 77 -3.02 5.66 -7.47
CA ASN A 77 -3.79 4.71 -8.26
C ASN A 77 -2.92 3.50 -8.60
N VAL A 78 -3.31 2.32 -8.12
CA VAL A 78 -2.47 1.11 -8.17
C VAL A 78 -2.69 0.39 -9.50
N PRO A 79 -1.68 0.33 -10.40
CA PRO A 79 -1.83 -0.36 -11.67
C PRO A 79 -1.88 -1.88 -11.47
N ARG A 80 -2.70 -2.58 -12.27
CA ARG A 80 -2.79 -4.05 -12.21
C ARG A 80 -1.51 -4.76 -12.62
N SER A 81 -0.70 -4.13 -13.49
CA SER A 81 0.52 -4.71 -14.04
C SER A 81 1.73 -4.68 -13.10
N THR A 82 1.54 -4.22 -11.86
CA THR A 82 2.66 -3.93 -10.94
C THR A 82 2.83 -4.96 -9.84
N PHE A 83 2.01 -6.02 -9.85
CA PHE A 83 2.12 -7.17 -8.98
C PHE A 83 2.46 -8.42 -9.76
#